data_AF-A0A8H5T9Q4-F1
#
_entry.id   AF-A0A8H5T9Q4-F1
#
_cell.length_a   1.000
_cell.length_b   1.000
_cell.length_c   1.000
_cell.angle_alpha   90.00
_cell.angle_beta   90.00
_cell.angle_gamma   90.00
#
_symmetry.space_group_name_H-M   'P 1'
#
loop_
_entity.id
_entity.type
_entity.pdbx_description
1 polymer ?
#
loop_
_entity_poly.entity_id
_entity_poly.type
_entity_poly.pdbx_seq_one_letter_code
_entity_poly.pdbx_strand_id
1 'polypeptide(L)'
;MGLTLSKIVPLTIIKGAGHEQIEIPEGDCAVVADFHSIQTQTTDKPAYLTTGFYRVVPGPTRYGSYDYEETKYVLRGQIDVTDEATGITHHLVAGDWAFFHVGSKAQFSTKSEGLAFYAVTRKANDTPHINLKGREESTSKTLTIMGRFSFFEGHSTSCDTIIRMLNEHDEKKRDEMTKNWRNHKVEELNFVGTLGALLASCLSSTSSWPDVLPNGRNKPWLVRTMWFSGLVFALFSVVIAGVQSMRLHRLSSHPDGLKMIRDSLGRKRLSDNKALPSWLQVYAWEFSLAFLVLAVLCMVVGLTILIWAGTEYGPQKPKDASWWDGNSKASDVSCAFLQSANSTTSLDGSDVYNHLGLCIAILSPITIRSIQAPAYQTLVAGLQAL
;
A
#
# COMPACT_ATOMS: atom_id res chain seq x y z
N MET A 1 25.37 -5.77 -27.50
CA MET A 1 24.16 -6.55 -27.85
C MET A 1 23.01 -6.00 -27.01
N GLY A 2 21.93 -5.57 -27.67
CA GLY A 2 20.98 -4.58 -27.13
C GLY A 2 20.28 -4.99 -25.84
N LEU A 3 20.18 -4.04 -24.90
CA LEU A 3 19.21 -4.06 -23.81
C LEU A 3 17.80 -4.02 -24.42
N THR A 4 17.31 -5.20 -24.74
CA THR A 4 15.91 -5.44 -25.09
C THR A 4 15.04 -5.02 -23.90
N LEU A 5 13.87 -4.42 -24.19
CA LEU A 5 12.87 -3.92 -23.24
C LEU A 5 13.03 -4.53 -21.83
N SER A 6 13.36 -3.70 -20.84
CA SER A 6 13.58 -4.11 -19.46
C SER A 6 12.37 -4.87 -18.93
N LYS A 7 12.44 -6.20 -19.00
CA LYS A 7 11.47 -7.11 -18.42
C LYS A 7 11.52 -6.90 -16.91
N ILE A 8 10.56 -6.16 -16.38
CA ILE A 8 10.43 -5.93 -14.95
C ILE A 8 10.14 -7.29 -14.30
N VAL A 9 11.09 -7.77 -13.50
CA VAL A 9 10.97 -9.02 -12.73
C VAL A 9 10.40 -8.68 -11.35
N PRO A 10 9.39 -9.43 -10.85
CA PRO A 10 8.83 -9.17 -9.52
C PRO A 10 9.84 -9.42 -8.40
N LEU A 11 9.67 -8.72 -7.28
CA LEU A 11 10.43 -8.95 -6.05
C LEU A 11 9.95 -10.21 -5.34
N THR A 12 10.88 -10.94 -4.72
CA THR A 12 10.56 -12.02 -3.78
C THR A 12 10.50 -11.46 -2.37
N ILE A 13 9.34 -11.56 -1.73
CA ILE A 13 9.11 -11.05 -0.36
C ILE A 13 8.66 -12.21 0.53
N ILE A 14 9.36 -12.40 1.65
CA ILE A 14 8.99 -13.34 2.72
C ILE A 14 8.82 -12.54 4.01
N LYS A 15 7.57 -12.23 4.36
CA LYS A 15 7.26 -11.41 5.55
C LYS A 15 7.50 -12.21 6.83
N GLY A 16 8.18 -11.57 7.79
CA GLY A 16 8.45 -12.15 9.11
C GLY A 16 9.52 -13.24 9.12
N ALA A 17 10.37 -13.33 8.09
CA ALA A 17 11.40 -14.38 7.99
C ALA A 17 12.33 -14.45 9.21
N GLY A 18 12.61 -13.32 9.87
CA GLY A 18 13.47 -13.28 11.07
C GLY A 18 12.78 -13.64 12.40
N HIS A 19 11.46 -13.84 12.43
CA HIS A 19 10.73 -14.20 13.66
C HIS A 19 10.54 -15.70 13.84
N GLU A 20 10.93 -16.50 12.84
CA GLU A 20 10.62 -17.92 12.84
C GLU A 20 11.68 -18.74 13.59
N GLN A 21 11.22 -19.66 14.43
CA GLN A 21 12.09 -20.48 15.26
C GLN A 21 12.72 -21.59 14.43
N ILE A 22 14.04 -21.57 14.35
CA ILE A 22 14.83 -22.62 13.67
C ILE A 22 15.13 -23.70 14.70
N GLU A 23 14.46 -24.84 14.60
CA GLU A 23 14.71 -25.98 15.49
C GLU A 23 16.07 -26.62 15.18
N ILE A 24 16.80 -26.98 16.23
CA ILE A 24 18.08 -27.68 16.10
C ILE A 24 17.80 -29.18 16.26
N PRO A 25 18.23 -30.04 15.33
CA PRO A 25 18.07 -31.49 15.45
C PRO A 25 18.63 -32.03 16.77
N GLU A 26 18.01 -33.08 17.32
CA GLU A 26 18.47 -33.70 18.56
C GLU A 26 19.93 -34.19 18.42
N GLY A 27 20.81 -33.70 19.29
CA GLY A 27 22.24 -34.05 19.30
C GLY A 27 23.17 -33.07 18.58
N ASP A 28 22.64 -32.08 17.84
CA ASP A 28 23.42 -31.03 17.20
C ASP A 28 23.49 -29.74 18.04
N CYS A 29 24.57 -28.97 17.89
CA CYS A 29 24.76 -27.67 18.53
C CYS A 29 24.50 -26.47 17.62
N ALA A 30 24.32 -26.71 16.32
CA ALA A 30 24.10 -25.65 15.34
C ALA A 30 23.28 -26.15 14.16
N VAL A 31 22.62 -25.23 13.47
CA VAL A 31 21.81 -25.52 12.30
C VAL A 31 21.93 -24.39 11.29
N VAL A 32 21.92 -24.77 10.02
CA VAL A 32 21.96 -23.90 8.85
C VAL A 32 20.62 -24.06 8.15
N ALA A 33 19.84 -22.98 8.05
CA ALA A 33 18.52 -23.00 7.45
C ALA A 33 18.47 -22.06 6.25
N ASP A 34 18.67 -22.63 5.06
CA ASP A 34 18.53 -21.91 3.79
C ASP A 34 17.04 -21.62 3.54
N PHE A 35 16.69 -20.37 3.19
CA PHE A 35 15.31 -20.00 2.89
C PHE A 35 15.10 -19.44 1.47
N HIS A 36 16.15 -18.91 0.83
CA HIS A 36 16.07 -18.44 -0.54
C HIS A 36 17.37 -18.72 -1.29
N SER A 37 17.26 -19.19 -2.53
CA SER A 37 18.41 -19.48 -3.40
C SER A 37 18.07 -19.13 -4.83
N ILE A 38 18.96 -18.40 -5.49
CA ILE A 38 18.81 -18.01 -6.89
C ILE A 38 20.09 -18.29 -7.67
N GLN A 39 19.94 -18.74 -8.91
CA GLN A 39 21.04 -18.77 -9.86
C GLN A 39 21.15 -17.40 -10.52
N THR A 40 22.32 -16.79 -10.39
CA THR A 40 22.62 -15.47 -10.94
C THR A 40 22.55 -15.47 -12.46
N GLN A 41 21.82 -14.49 -13.04
CA GLN A 41 21.68 -14.31 -14.49
C GLN A 41 22.67 -13.29 -15.08
N THR A 42 23.55 -12.71 -14.26
CA THR A 42 24.46 -11.62 -14.68
C THR A 42 25.78 -12.12 -15.25
N THR A 43 26.04 -13.43 -15.25
CA THR A 43 27.33 -13.99 -15.65
C THR A 43 27.13 -15.30 -16.40
N ASP A 44 28.01 -15.59 -17.36
CA ASP A 44 27.96 -16.81 -18.19
C ASP A 44 28.29 -18.10 -17.41
N LYS A 45 28.83 -17.96 -16.19
CA LYS A 45 29.12 -19.07 -15.28
C LYS A 45 27.97 -19.25 -14.28
N PRO A 46 27.54 -20.49 -14.01
CA PRO A 46 26.50 -20.75 -13.03
C PRO A 46 27.00 -20.41 -11.63
N ALA A 47 26.63 -19.23 -11.12
CA ALA A 47 26.84 -18.83 -9.75
C ALA A 47 25.49 -18.82 -9.01
N TYR A 48 25.51 -19.21 -7.73
CA TYR A 48 24.33 -19.17 -6.88
C TYR A 48 24.48 -18.07 -5.84
N LEU A 49 23.37 -17.45 -5.46
CA LEU A 49 23.27 -16.63 -4.26
C LEU A 49 22.22 -17.29 -3.39
N THR A 50 22.66 -17.84 -2.26
CA THR A 50 21.80 -18.48 -1.27
C THR A 50 21.85 -17.67 0.02
N THR A 51 20.70 -17.46 0.63
CA THR A 51 20.57 -16.77 1.91
C THR A 51 19.86 -17.65 2.93
N GLY A 52 20.24 -17.47 4.19
CA GLY A 52 19.71 -18.28 5.27
C GLY A 52 20.06 -17.74 6.64
N PHE A 53 19.64 -18.51 7.65
CA PHE A 53 19.93 -18.22 9.04
C PHE A 53 20.76 -19.33 9.66
N TYR A 54 21.78 -18.93 10.39
CA TYR A 54 22.64 -19.80 11.17
C TYR A 54 22.28 -19.62 12.64
N ARG A 55 21.88 -20.70 13.30
CA ARG A 55 21.61 -20.72 14.74
C ARG A 55 22.58 -21.65 15.43
N VAL A 56 23.13 -21.23 16.56
CA VAL A 56 24.06 -22.00 17.38
C VAL A 56 23.67 -21.91 18.86
N VAL A 57 23.82 -23.02 19.59
CA VAL A 57 23.57 -23.17 21.04
C VAL A 57 24.81 -23.79 21.71
N PRO A 58 24.93 -23.77 23.04
CA PRO A 58 26.11 -24.26 23.74
C PRO A 58 26.22 -25.77 23.52
N GLY A 59 27.40 -26.21 23.09
CA GLY A 59 27.63 -27.60 22.71
C GLY A 59 29.04 -27.81 22.16
N PRO A 60 29.32 -28.96 21.52
CA PRO A 60 30.62 -29.22 20.91
C PRO A 60 30.97 -28.18 19.84
N THR A 61 32.25 -27.86 19.70
CA THR A 61 32.74 -26.93 18.67
C THR A 61 32.44 -27.46 17.27
N ARG A 62 31.86 -26.61 16.41
CA ARG A 62 31.53 -26.98 15.03
C ARG A 62 32.59 -26.45 14.07
N TYR A 63 33.08 -27.32 13.19
CA TYR A 63 34.08 -26.98 12.19
C TYR A 63 33.39 -26.60 10.86
N GLY A 64 33.79 -25.48 10.28
CA GLY A 64 33.37 -25.02 8.96
C GLY A 64 34.57 -24.93 8.02
N SER A 65 34.51 -25.64 6.89
CA SER A 65 35.46 -25.51 5.79
C SER A 65 34.75 -24.84 4.62
N TYR A 66 35.34 -23.76 4.11
CA TYR A 66 34.71 -22.90 3.11
C TYR A 66 35.35 -23.12 1.74
N ASP A 67 34.63 -23.75 0.81
CA ASP A 67 34.97 -23.85 -0.62
C ASP A 67 34.22 -22.80 -1.48
N TYR A 68 33.51 -21.89 -0.82
CA TYR A 68 32.72 -20.80 -1.38
C TYR A 68 32.88 -19.53 -0.53
N GLU A 69 32.51 -18.37 -1.07
CA GLU A 69 32.41 -17.14 -0.30
C GLU A 69 31.15 -17.15 0.57
N GLU A 70 31.33 -16.81 1.85
CA GLU A 70 30.22 -16.63 2.78
C GLU A 70 30.39 -15.35 3.59
N THR A 71 29.29 -14.65 3.82
CA THR A 71 29.23 -13.57 4.77
C THR A 71 28.19 -13.85 5.84
N LYS A 72 28.49 -13.50 7.09
CA LYS A 72 27.59 -13.63 8.23
C LYS A 72 27.40 -12.27 8.91
N TYR A 73 26.17 -11.97 9.28
CA TYR A 73 25.79 -10.81 10.08
C TYR A 73 25.06 -11.28 11.33
N VAL A 74 25.59 -10.97 12.51
CA VAL A 74 25.02 -11.45 13.78
C VAL A 74 23.80 -10.61 14.14
N LEU A 75 22.65 -11.26 14.26
CA LEU A 75 21.37 -10.61 14.58
C LEU A 75 21.11 -10.57 16.08
N ARG A 76 21.42 -11.65 16.79
CA ARG A 76 21.19 -11.77 18.23
C ARG A 76 22.15 -12.76 18.85
N GLY A 77 22.49 -12.51 20.11
CA GLY A 77 23.30 -13.40 20.91
C GLY A 77 24.80 -13.21 20.66
N GLN A 78 25.57 -14.27 20.90
CA GLN A 78 27.03 -14.26 20.80
C GLN A 78 27.50 -15.50 20.03
N ILE A 79 28.44 -15.30 19.10
CA ILE A 79 29.09 -16.36 18.34
C ILE A 79 30.60 -16.15 18.42
N ASP A 80 31.31 -17.14 18.96
CA ASP A 80 32.76 -17.15 19.01
C ASP A 80 33.28 -17.91 17.78
N VAL A 81 34.07 -17.21 16.97
CA VAL A 81 34.63 -17.73 15.72
C VAL A 81 36.14 -17.79 15.84
N THR A 82 36.70 -18.99 15.89
CA THR A 82 38.16 -19.19 15.85
C THR A 82 38.59 -19.42 14.42
N ASP A 83 39.41 -18.51 13.90
CA ASP A 83 40.04 -18.67 12.59
C ASP A 83 41.25 -19.61 12.71
N GLU A 84 41.24 -20.72 11.96
CA GLU A 84 42.35 -21.69 12.00
C GLU A 84 43.63 -21.15 11.36
N ALA A 85 43.53 -20.18 10.45
CA ALA A 85 44.70 -19.62 9.78
C ALA A 85 45.52 -18.73 10.72
N THR A 86 44.85 -17.91 11.53
CA THR A 86 45.49 -17.00 12.49
C THR A 86 45.59 -17.58 13.91
N GLY A 87 44.75 -18.57 14.24
CA GLY A 87 44.59 -19.09 15.60
C GLY A 87 43.84 -18.12 16.54
N ILE A 88 43.32 -17.00 16.02
CA ILE A 88 42.65 -15.97 16.82
C ILE A 88 41.17 -16.31 16.94
N THR A 89 40.63 -16.17 18.15
CA THR A 89 39.19 -16.29 18.41
C THR A 89 38.56 -14.90 18.45
N HIS A 90 37.59 -14.68 17.56
CA HIS A 90 36.81 -13.47 17.46
C HIS A 90 35.47 -13.66 18.16
N HIS A 91 35.16 -12.77 19.10
CA HIS A 91 33.89 -12.76 19.82
C HIS A 91 32.90 -11.85 19.08
N LEU A 92 31.98 -12.43 18.31
CA LEU A 92 31.00 -11.69 17.52
C LEU A 92 29.69 -11.54 18.29
N VAL A 93 29.18 -10.31 18.37
CA VAL A 93 27.91 -9.95 19.02
C VAL A 93 26.93 -9.34 18.03
N ALA A 94 25.67 -9.15 18.44
CA ALA A 94 24.64 -8.55 17.59
C ALA A 94 25.10 -7.22 16.98
N GLY A 95 25.04 -7.12 15.65
CA GLY A 95 25.52 -5.98 14.88
C GLY A 95 26.85 -6.22 14.14
N ASP A 96 27.61 -7.25 14.52
CA ASP A 96 28.90 -7.56 13.91
C ASP A 96 28.76 -8.32 12.59
N TRP A 97 29.73 -8.08 11.72
CA TRP A 97 29.81 -8.63 10.38
C TRP A 97 31.12 -9.39 10.17
N ALA A 98 31.03 -10.58 9.57
CA ALA A 98 32.18 -11.43 9.25
C ALA A 98 32.12 -11.91 7.79
N PHE A 99 33.30 -12.08 7.19
CA PHE A 99 33.46 -12.58 5.84
C PHE A 99 34.43 -13.76 5.82
N PHE A 100 34.04 -14.82 5.11
CA PHE A 100 34.80 -16.06 4.97
C PHE A 100 35.19 -16.21 3.50
N HIS A 101 36.50 -16.25 3.26
CA HIS A 101 37.05 -16.43 1.92
C HIS A 101 37.06 -17.91 1.53
N VAL A 102 37.12 -18.18 0.22
CA VAL A 102 37.38 -19.53 -0.29
C VAL A 102 38.71 -20.03 0.27
N GLY A 103 38.69 -21.20 0.90
CA GLY A 103 39.83 -21.82 1.58
C GLY A 103 39.91 -21.55 3.08
N SER A 104 39.08 -20.67 3.63
CA SER A 104 39.04 -20.42 5.08
C SER A 104 38.55 -21.65 5.85
N LYS A 105 39.06 -21.83 7.06
CA LYS A 105 38.58 -22.81 8.03
C LYS A 105 38.30 -22.09 9.34
N ALA A 106 37.10 -22.28 9.86
CA ALA A 106 36.67 -21.62 11.08
C ALA A 106 36.02 -22.62 12.03
N GLN A 107 36.23 -22.40 13.33
CA GLN A 107 35.59 -23.15 14.39
C GLN A 107 34.57 -22.25 15.07
N PHE A 108 33.34 -22.75 15.18
CA PHE A 108 32.21 -22.04 15.76
C PHE A 108 31.90 -22.60 17.15
N SER A 109 31.82 -21.72 18.13
CA SER A 109 31.36 -22.04 19.48
C SER A 109 30.51 -20.90 20.04
N THR A 110 29.76 -21.17 21.10
CA THR A 110 29.02 -20.14 21.84
C THR A 110 28.85 -20.55 23.29
N LYS A 111 28.76 -19.55 24.19
CA LYS A 111 28.47 -19.76 25.61
C LYS A 111 26.97 -19.72 25.92
N SER A 112 26.18 -19.06 25.06
CA SER A 112 24.76 -18.81 25.31
C SER A 112 23.93 -19.24 24.11
N GLU A 113 23.64 -18.35 23.17
CA GLU A 113 22.99 -18.66 21.91
C GLU A 113 23.45 -17.63 20.89
N GLY A 114 23.42 -17.98 19.62
CA GLY A 114 23.74 -17.07 18.53
C GLY A 114 22.83 -17.29 17.34
N LEU A 115 22.33 -16.20 16.77
CA LEU A 115 21.59 -16.19 15.52
C LEU A 115 22.26 -15.20 14.57
N ALA A 116 22.66 -15.68 13.40
CA ALA A 116 23.26 -14.87 12.35
C ALA A 116 22.53 -15.08 11.02
N PHE A 117 22.34 -13.99 10.29
CA PHE A 117 21.98 -14.04 8.87
C PHE A 117 23.24 -14.35 8.05
N TYR A 118 23.14 -15.17 7.02
CA TYR A 118 24.24 -15.37 6.08
C TYR A 118 23.79 -15.28 4.62
N ALA A 119 24.73 -14.87 3.78
CA ALA A 119 24.64 -14.96 2.33
C ALA A 119 25.86 -15.70 1.81
N VAL A 120 25.63 -16.65 0.90
CA VAL A 120 26.63 -17.62 0.46
C VAL A 120 26.54 -17.88 -1.04
N THR A 121 27.69 -18.15 -1.68
CA THR A 121 27.79 -18.37 -3.14
C THR A 121 27.63 -19.84 -3.57
N ARG A 122 26.99 -20.68 -2.75
CA ARG A 122 26.68 -22.09 -3.06
C ARG A 122 25.22 -22.32 -3.40
N LYS A 123 24.90 -23.48 -3.98
CA LYS A 123 23.53 -23.96 -4.12
C LYS A 123 22.92 -24.24 -2.73
N ALA A 124 21.59 -24.08 -2.59
CA ALA A 124 20.88 -24.44 -1.37
C ALA A 124 21.17 -25.89 -0.95
N ASN A 125 21.34 -26.10 0.35
CA ASN A 125 21.46 -27.40 0.98
C ASN A 125 20.10 -28.08 1.01
N ASP A 126 20.11 -29.42 1.07
CA ASP A 126 18.90 -30.24 1.09
C ASP A 126 18.09 -30.12 2.41
N THR A 127 18.56 -29.31 3.37
CA THR A 127 17.87 -28.94 4.61
C THR A 127 17.32 -27.51 4.53
N PRO A 128 16.21 -27.27 3.80
CA PRO A 128 15.57 -25.96 3.76
C PRO A 128 14.91 -25.64 5.09
N HIS A 129 14.73 -24.34 5.37
CA HIS A 129 13.93 -23.88 6.50
C HIS A 129 12.49 -24.39 6.37
N ILE A 130 12.11 -25.38 7.19
CA ILE A 130 10.83 -26.11 7.11
C ILE A 130 9.64 -25.15 7.13
N ASN A 131 9.71 -24.11 7.97
CA ASN A 131 8.59 -23.19 8.20
C ASN A 131 8.50 -22.02 7.18
N LEU A 132 9.54 -21.78 6.37
CA LEU A 132 9.54 -20.68 5.37
C LEU A 132 9.17 -21.17 3.95
N LYS A 133 9.11 -22.48 3.73
CA LYS A 133 8.84 -23.06 2.42
C LYS A 133 7.43 -22.71 1.93
N GLY A 134 7.33 -22.03 0.79
CA GLY A 134 6.05 -21.66 0.17
C GLY A 134 5.34 -20.46 0.81
N ARG A 135 5.98 -19.75 1.76
CA ARG A 135 5.49 -18.47 2.30
C ARG A 135 5.85 -17.25 1.44
N GLU A 136 6.50 -17.48 0.30
CA GLU A 136 6.73 -16.43 -0.69
C GLU A 136 5.37 -15.82 -1.08
N GLU A 137 5.28 -14.49 -1.04
CA GLU A 137 4.07 -13.80 -1.43
C GLU A 137 3.73 -14.18 -2.87
N SER A 138 2.62 -14.91 -3.06
CA SER A 138 2.24 -15.37 -4.39
C SER A 138 2.02 -14.16 -5.29
N THR A 139 2.77 -14.07 -6.38
CA THR A 139 2.52 -13.10 -7.45
C THR A 139 1.29 -13.54 -8.24
N SER A 140 0.14 -13.59 -7.57
CA SER A 140 -1.14 -13.82 -8.25
C SER A 140 -1.42 -12.60 -9.10
N LYS A 141 -1.17 -12.74 -10.41
CA LYS A 141 -1.57 -11.81 -11.48
C LYS A 141 -3.11 -11.77 -11.66
N THR A 142 -3.88 -11.97 -10.59
CA THR A 142 -5.33 -11.98 -10.64
C THR A 142 -5.83 -10.60 -10.21
N LEU A 143 -6.08 -9.76 -11.21
CA LEU A 143 -6.96 -8.60 -11.14
C LEU A 143 -6.47 -7.34 -10.37
N THR A 144 -5.22 -6.93 -10.60
CA THR A 144 -4.69 -5.60 -10.22
C THR A 144 -5.20 -4.45 -11.12
N ILE A 145 -6.49 -4.48 -11.50
CA ILE A 145 -7.22 -3.30 -12.00
C ILE A 145 -8.24 -2.82 -10.95
N MET A 146 -8.46 -3.60 -9.89
CA MET A 146 -9.40 -3.28 -8.80
C MET A 146 -8.70 -3.03 -7.45
N GLY A 147 -7.41 -2.64 -7.47
CA GLY A 147 -6.57 -2.43 -6.28
C GLY A 147 -6.11 -0.99 -6.06
N ARG A 148 -6.78 0.01 -6.65
CA ARG A 148 -6.40 1.43 -6.55
C ARG A 148 -7.49 2.34 -5.97
N PHE A 149 -8.38 1.80 -5.13
CA PHE A 149 -9.28 2.58 -4.28
C PHE A 149 -9.20 2.10 -2.83
N SER A 150 -8.01 2.23 -2.22
CA SER A 150 -7.78 2.01 -0.79
C SER A 150 -8.55 3.01 0.12
N PHE A 151 -9.47 3.81 -0.42
CA PHE A 151 -10.42 4.60 0.36
C PHE A 151 -11.60 3.74 0.88
N PHE A 152 -11.84 2.56 0.27
CA PHE A 152 -12.91 1.63 0.64
C PHE A 152 -12.43 0.43 1.46
N GLU A 153 -11.23 0.49 2.02
CA GLU A 153 -10.79 -0.48 3.01
C GLU A 153 -11.43 -0.06 4.33
N GLY A 154 -12.56 -0.69 4.64
CA GLY A 154 -13.41 -0.37 5.78
C GLY A 154 -12.58 -0.15 7.04
N HIS A 155 -12.85 0.97 7.74
CA HIS A 155 -12.25 1.25 9.03
C HIS A 155 -12.30 -0.01 9.89
N SER A 156 -11.14 -0.50 10.32
CA SER A 156 -10.98 -1.70 11.15
C SER A 156 -11.91 -1.70 12.36
N THR A 157 -12.30 -0.52 12.84
CA THR A 157 -13.26 -0.29 13.93
C THR A 157 -14.72 -0.62 13.57
N SER A 158 -15.17 -0.38 12.33
CA SER A 158 -16.55 -0.67 11.90
C SER A 158 -16.78 -2.17 11.72
N CYS A 159 -15.82 -2.89 11.14
CA CYS A 159 -15.87 -4.34 11.02
C CYS A 159 -15.75 -5.02 12.39
N ASP A 160 -14.85 -4.53 13.26
CA ASP A 160 -14.66 -5.07 14.61
C ASP A 160 -15.91 -4.88 15.50
N THR A 161 -16.56 -3.72 15.42
CA THR A 161 -17.84 -3.49 16.14
C THR A 161 -18.95 -4.41 15.64
N ILE A 162 -19.05 -4.67 14.34
CA ILE A 162 -20.02 -5.62 13.77
C ILE A 162 -19.71 -7.05 14.24
N ILE A 163 -18.44 -7.47 14.23
CA ILE A 163 -18.00 -8.79 14.72
C ILE A 163 -18.33 -8.96 16.20
N ARG A 164 -18.02 -7.96 17.02
CA ARG A 164 -18.31 -7.95 18.47
C ARG A 164 -19.80 -7.98 18.75
N MET A 165 -20.59 -7.20 18.01
CA MET A 165 -22.05 -7.18 18.10
C MET A 165 -22.65 -8.55 17.73
N LEU A 166 -22.16 -9.19 16.68
CA LEU A 166 -22.68 -10.48 16.20
C LEU A 166 -22.35 -11.65 17.15
N ASN A 167 -21.23 -11.58 17.87
CA ASN A 167 -20.75 -12.67 18.73
C ASN A 167 -21.02 -12.47 20.23
N GLU A 168 -21.70 -11.39 20.64
CA GLU A 168 -22.07 -11.17 22.05
C GLU A 168 -23.05 -12.23 22.56
N HIS A 169 -22.76 -12.77 23.75
CA HIS A 169 -23.49 -13.91 24.35
C HIS A 169 -24.81 -13.47 25.00
N ASP A 170 -24.87 -12.24 25.54
CA ASP A 170 -26.08 -11.70 26.15
C ASP A 170 -27.02 -11.09 25.10
N GLU A 171 -28.26 -11.60 25.05
CA GLU A 171 -29.28 -11.17 24.10
C GLU A 171 -29.67 -9.69 24.26
N LYS A 172 -29.80 -9.20 25.50
CA LYS A 172 -30.22 -7.82 25.76
C LYS A 172 -29.15 -6.83 25.30
N LYS A 173 -27.90 -7.11 25.66
CA LYS A 173 -26.75 -6.29 25.28
C LYS A 173 -26.49 -6.32 23.78
N ARG A 174 -26.67 -7.48 23.15
CA ARG A 174 -26.58 -7.62 21.68
C ARG A 174 -27.63 -6.79 20.95
N ASP A 175 -28.87 -6.79 21.43
CA ASP A 175 -29.95 -5.99 20.85
C ASP A 175 -29.72 -4.48 21.04
N GLU A 176 -29.19 -4.08 22.20
CA GLU A 176 -28.80 -2.70 22.46
C GLU A 176 -27.68 -2.23 21.52
N MET A 177 -26.62 -3.04 21.35
CA MET A 177 -25.54 -2.74 20.39
C MET A 177 -26.05 -2.67 18.95
N THR A 178 -26.97 -3.57 18.56
CA THR A 178 -27.61 -3.55 17.23
C THR A 178 -28.44 -2.29 17.02
N LYS A 179 -29.16 -1.86 18.06
CA LYS A 179 -29.95 -0.62 18.04
C LYS A 179 -29.05 0.61 17.88
N ASN A 180 -27.95 0.67 18.61
CA ASN A 180 -26.98 1.78 18.52
C ASN A 180 -26.29 1.82 17.16
N TRP A 181 -25.80 0.68 16.66
CA TRP A 181 -25.21 0.59 15.32
C TRP A 181 -26.17 1.08 14.24
N ARG A 182 -27.42 0.61 14.28
CA ARG A 182 -28.45 1.01 13.31
C ARG A 182 -28.70 2.51 13.35
N ASN A 183 -28.86 3.09 14.54
CA ASN A 183 -29.13 4.52 14.68
C ASN A 183 -27.98 5.36 14.11
N HIS A 184 -26.73 5.03 14.47
CA HIS A 184 -25.56 5.70 13.90
C HIS A 184 -25.49 5.53 12.38
N LYS A 185 -25.82 4.35 11.85
CA LYS A 185 -25.80 4.12 10.40
C LYS A 185 -26.89 4.91 9.66
N VAL A 186 -28.08 5.05 10.24
CA VAL A 186 -29.14 5.93 9.70
C VAL A 186 -28.69 7.38 9.70
N GLU A 187 -28.10 7.87 10.78
CA GLU A 187 -27.57 9.23 10.89
C GLU A 187 -26.49 9.49 9.84
N GLU A 188 -25.54 8.57 9.68
CA GLU A 188 -24.50 8.61 8.65
C GLU A 188 -25.11 8.69 7.24
N LEU A 189 -26.08 7.83 6.92
CA LEU A 189 -26.73 7.82 5.60
C LEU A 189 -27.52 9.10 5.32
N ASN A 190 -28.22 9.64 6.32
CA ASN A 190 -28.93 10.91 6.19
C ASN A 190 -27.94 12.07 5.97
N PHE A 191 -26.82 12.07 6.68
CA PHE A 191 -25.74 13.04 6.48
C PHE A 191 -25.16 12.94 5.05
N VAL A 192 -24.82 11.73 4.58
CA VAL A 192 -24.34 11.49 3.20
C VAL A 192 -25.36 11.94 2.15
N GLY A 193 -26.66 11.72 2.38
CA GLY A 193 -27.73 12.20 1.51
C GLY A 193 -27.77 13.73 1.39
N THR A 194 -27.62 14.45 2.52
CA THR A 194 -27.58 15.93 2.49
C THR A 194 -26.32 16.47 1.81
N LEU A 195 -25.16 15.88 2.10
CA LEU A 195 -23.89 16.24 1.45
C LEU A 195 -23.92 15.98 -0.06
N GLY A 196 -24.48 14.85 -0.49
CA GLY A 196 -24.62 14.52 -1.90
C GLY A 196 -25.50 15.53 -2.65
N ALA A 197 -26.60 15.99 -2.04
CA ALA A 197 -27.45 17.02 -2.63
C ALA A 197 -26.75 18.38 -2.74
N LEU A 198 -26.04 18.81 -1.68
CA LEU A 198 -25.24 20.03 -1.70
C LEU A 198 -24.13 19.96 -2.75
N LEU A 199 -23.43 18.83 -2.84
CA LEU A 199 -22.37 18.62 -3.82
C LEU A 199 -22.90 18.62 -5.25
N ALA A 200 -24.05 17.99 -5.50
CA ALA A 200 -24.72 18.03 -6.80
C ALA A 200 -25.09 19.47 -7.20
N SER A 201 -25.59 20.26 -6.25
CA SER A 201 -25.87 21.70 -6.48
C SER A 201 -24.60 22.47 -6.82
N CYS A 202 -23.51 22.26 -6.08
CA CYS A 202 -22.22 22.89 -6.35
C CYS A 202 -21.69 22.51 -7.74
N LEU A 203 -21.71 21.23 -8.10
CA LEU A 203 -21.27 20.72 -9.40
C LEU A 203 -22.11 21.29 -10.55
N SER A 204 -23.43 21.42 -10.37
CA SER A 204 -24.31 22.05 -11.34
C SER A 204 -23.94 23.53 -11.55
N SER A 205 -23.72 24.29 -10.47
CA SER A 205 -23.31 25.69 -10.53
C SER A 205 -21.91 25.88 -11.14
N THR A 206 -20.98 24.97 -10.87
CA THR A 206 -19.65 25.00 -11.49
C THR A 206 -19.74 24.69 -12.99
N SER A 207 -20.68 23.83 -13.41
CA SER A 207 -20.86 23.48 -14.82
C SER A 207 -21.33 24.64 -15.71
N SER A 208 -22.00 25.65 -15.12
CA SER A 208 -22.51 26.83 -15.82
C SER A 208 -21.46 27.93 -16.02
N TRP A 209 -20.20 27.68 -15.64
CA TRP A 209 -19.11 28.60 -15.92
C TRP A 209 -18.92 28.77 -17.44
N PRO A 210 -18.59 30.00 -17.89
CA PRO A 210 -18.55 30.33 -19.31
C PRO A 210 -17.62 29.39 -20.09
N ASP A 211 -18.11 28.95 -21.26
CA ASP A 211 -17.39 28.00 -22.13
C ASP A 211 -16.13 28.61 -22.75
N VAL A 212 -16.10 29.94 -22.88
CA VAL A 212 -14.97 30.70 -23.37
C VAL A 212 -14.14 31.15 -22.17
N LEU A 213 -12.96 30.57 -22.05
CA LEU A 213 -11.96 30.98 -21.07
C LEU A 213 -11.47 32.40 -21.43
N PRO A 214 -10.91 33.17 -20.47
CA PRO A 214 -10.40 34.53 -20.72
C PRO A 214 -9.32 34.62 -21.81
N ASN A 215 -8.83 33.47 -22.29
CA ASN A 215 -7.87 33.32 -23.39
C ASN A 215 -8.50 33.15 -24.78
N GLY A 216 -9.84 33.25 -24.90
CA GLY A 216 -10.56 33.14 -26.16
C GLY A 216 -10.66 31.71 -26.74
N ARG A 217 -10.21 30.68 -26.01
CA ARG A 217 -10.39 29.26 -26.37
C ARG A 217 -11.51 28.62 -25.56
N ASN A 218 -12.10 27.58 -26.15
CA ASN A 218 -13.15 26.79 -25.52
C ASN A 218 -12.58 25.90 -24.40
N LYS A 219 -13.37 25.67 -23.35
CA LYS A 219 -13.01 24.76 -22.25
C LYS A 219 -12.68 23.35 -22.75
N PRO A 220 -11.64 22.68 -22.21
CA PRO A 220 -11.32 21.30 -22.57
C PRO A 220 -12.51 20.38 -22.30
N TRP A 221 -12.83 19.51 -23.26
CA TRP A 221 -13.97 18.58 -23.15
C TRP A 221 -13.88 17.67 -21.91
N LEU A 222 -12.65 17.37 -21.47
CA LEU A 222 -12.37 16.55 -20.29
C LEU A 222 -12.89 17.17 -18.98
N VAL A 223 -12.87 18.50 -18.86
CA VAL A 223 -13.40 19.20 -17.67
C VAL A 223 -14.92 19.03 -17.61
N ARG A 224 -15.58 19.16 -18.76
CA ARG A 224 -17.03 19.00 -18.89
C ARG A 224 -17.46 17.56 -18.56
N THR A 225 -16.74 16.55 -19.04
CA THR A 225 -17.07 15.14 -18.74
C THR A 225 -16.83 14.77 -17.28
N MET A 226 -15.79 15.31 -16.63
CA MET A 226 -15.51 15.07 -15.21
C MET A 226 -16.55 15.71 -14.28
N TRP A 227 -17.07 16.89 -14.61
CA TRP A 227 -18.13 17.50 -13.81
C TRP A 227 -19.48 16.78 -13.98
N PHE A 228 -19.81 16.31 -15.18
CA PHE A 228 -21.01 15.50 -15.39
C PHE A 228 -20.92 14.13 -14.73
N SER A 229 -19.76 13.46 -14.75
CA SER A 229 -19.58 12.21 -14.02
C SER A 229 -19.68 12.41 -12.51
N GLY A 230 -19.08 13.48 -11.99
CA GLY A 230 -19.23 13.87 -10.58
C GLY A 230 -20.69 14.11 -10.19
N LEU A 231 -21.46 14.79 -11.04
CA LEU A 231 -22.89 15.06 -10.81
C LEU A 231 -23.69 13.76 -10.76
N VAL A 232 -23.45 12.86 -11.71
CA VAL A 232 -24.10 11.56 -11.77
C VAL A 232 -23.79 10.74 -10.52
N PHE A 233 -22.52 10.68 -10.10
CA PHE A 233 -22.13 9.98 -8.87
C PHE A 233 -22.75 10.60 -7.60
N ALA A 234 -22.82 11.93 -7.51
CA ALA A 234 -23.48 12.60 -6.38
C ALA A 234 -24.97 12.23 -6.31
N LEU A 235 -25.69 12.24 -7.44
CA LEU A 235 -27.10 11.83 -7.50
C LEU A 235 -27.29 10.35 -7.14
N PHE A 236 -26.43 9.46 -7.63
CA PHE A 236 -26.46 8.05 -7.25
C PHE A 236 -26.21 7.87 -5.75
N SER A 237 -25.27 8.60 -5.15
CA SER A 237 -25.01 8.56 -3.71
C SER A 237 -26.28 8.91 -2.90
N VAL A 238 -26.98 9.98 -3.28
CA VAL A 238 -28.23 10.44 -2.62
C VAL A 238 -29.33 9.39 -2.75
N VAL A 239 -29.55 8.84 -3.94
CA VAL A 239 -30.59 7.82 -4.16
C VAL A 239 -30.29 6.55 -3.36
N ILE A 240 -29.03 6.08 -3.38
CA ILE A 240 -28.62 4.88 -2.64
C ILE A 240 -28.73 5.12 -1.13
N ALA A 241 -28.30 6.28 -0.62
CA ALA A 241 -28.47 6.66 0.78
C ALA A 241 -29.95 6.64 1.20
N GLY A 242 -30.82 7.24 0.39
CA GLY A 242 -32.26 7.29 0.65
C GLY A 242 -32.90 5.91 0.67
N VAL A 243 -32.61 5.06 -0.31
CA VAL A 243 -33.13 3.68 -0.36
C VAL A 243 -32.64 2.85 0.82
N GLN A 244 -31.36 2.99 1.21
CA GLN A 244 -30.79 2.31 2.38
C GLN A 244 -31.42 2.79 3.69
N SER A 245 -31.57 4.10 3.86
CA SER A 245 -32.20 4.71 5.04
C SER A 245 -33.66 4.28 5.19
N MET A 246 -34.46 4.34 4.12
CA MET A 246 -35.86 3.86 4.13
C MET A 246 -35.98 2.38 4.47
N ARG A 247 -35.10 1.52 3.91
CA ARG A 247 -35.09 0.09 4.22
C ARG A 247 -34.76 -0.15 5.69
N LEU A 248 -33.82 0.59 6.25
CA LEU A 248 -33.41 0.46 7.64
C LEU A 248 -34.49 0.96 8.61
N HIS A 249 -35.21 2.03 8.25
CA HIS A 249 -36.40 2.49 8.98
C HIS A 249 -37.56 1.51 8.91
N ARG A 250 -37.79 0.86 7.75
CA ARG A 250 -38.81 -0.19 7.65
C ARG A 250 -38.46 -1.42 8.48
N LEU A 251 -37.17 -1.76 8.58
CA LEU A 251 -36.71 -2.83 9.44
C LEU A 251 -36.81 -2.44 10.93
N SER A 252 -36.68 -1.17 11.30
CA SER A 252 -36.79 -0.75 12.71
C SER A 252 -38.20 -0.83 13.28
N SER A 253 -39.23 -0.80 12.43
CA SER A 253 -40.63 -0.96 12.85
C SER A 253 -41.10 -2.42 12.93
N HIS A 254 -40.29 -3.38 12.48
CA HIS A 254 -40.65 -4.80 12.56
C HIS A 254 -40.35 -5.36 13.97
N PRO A 255 -41.25 -6.19 14.54
CA PRO A 255 -41.04 -6.83 15.85
C PRO A 255 -39.71 -7.59 15.95
N ASP A 256 -39.32 -8.30 14.87
CA ASP A 256 -38.05 -9.03 14.76
C ASP A 256 -36.97 -8.28 13.95
N GLY A 257 -37.13 -6.96 13.79
CA GLY A 257 -36.29 -6.13 12.93
C GLY A 257 -34.80 -6.20 13.26
N LEU A 258 -34.45 -6.22 14.55
CA LEU A 258 -33.07 -6.32 15.03
C LEU A 258 -32.43 -7.68 14.69
N LYS A 259 -33.21 -8.75 14.71
CA LYS A 259 -32.75 -10.10 14.35
C LYS A 259 -32.49 -10.19 12.85
N MET A 260 -33.40 -9.65 12.03
CA MET A 260 -33.20 -9.59 10.57
C MET A 260 -31.99 -8.75 10.18
N ILE A 261 -31.70 -7.65 10.87
CA ILE A 261 -30.49 -6.84 10.64
C ILE A 261 -29.23 -7.68 10.91
N ARG A 262 -29.18 -8.42 12.03
CA ARG A 262 -28.07 -9.30 12.39
C ARG A 262 -27.87 -10.45 11.39
N ASP A 263 -28.96 -11.11 11.00
CA ASP A 263 -28.94 -12.19 10.00
C ASP A 263 -28.50 -11.68 8.62
N SER A 264 -28.74 -10.39 8.34
CA SER A 264 -28.26 -9.74 7.12
C SER A 264 -26.77 -9.36 7.23
N LEU A 265 -26.28 -8.94 8.40
CA LEU A 265 -24.88 -8.56 8.59
C LEU A 265 -23.94 -9.77 8.72
N GLY A 266 -24.41 -10.88 9.29
CA GLY A 266 -23.61 -12.07 9.58
C GLY A 266 -23.94 -13.26 8.69
N ARG A 267 -22.91 -13.98 8.26
CA ARG A 267 -23.03 -15.36 7.75
C ARG A 267 -22.60 -16.32 8.85
N LYS A 268 -23.42 -17.35 9.13
CA LYS A 268 -23.05 -18.43 10.06
C LYS A 268 -22.05 -19.36 9.38
N ARG A 269 -20.86 -19.51 9.95
CA ARG A 269 -19.88 -20.51 9.50
C ARG A 269 -20.16 -21.82 10.23
N LEU A 270 -20.51 -22.87 9.47
CA LEU A 270 -20.92 -24.18 9.98
C LEU A 270 -19.87 -24.87 10.88
N SER A 271 -18.61 -24.44 10.82
CA SER A 271 -17.47 -25.11 11.47
C SER A 271 -17.08 -24.57 12.85
N ASP A 272 -17.47 -23.35 13.25
CA ASP A 272 -16.94 -22.73 14.49
C ASP A 272 -18.01 -21.99 15.33
N ASN A 273 -19.31 -22.13 15.01
CA ASN A 273 -20.45 -21.45 15.66
C ASN A 273 -20.35 -19.90 15.80
N LYS A 274 -19.27 -19.28 15.31
CA LYS A 274 -19.05 -17.83 15.27
C LYS A 274 -19.69 -17.23 14.02
N ALA A 275 -20.33 -16.08 14.21
CA ALA A 275 -20.89 -15.29 13.13
C ALA A 275 -19.79 -14.40 12.53
N LEU A 276 -19.53 -14.57 11.23
CA LEU A 276 -18.56 -13.75 10.49
C LEU A 276 -19.32 -12.75 9.62
N PRO A 277 -18.79 -11.53 9.40
CA PRO A 277 -19.44 -10.54 8.56
C PRO A 277 -19.49 -11.03 7.11
N SER A 278 -20.64 -10.85 6.46
CA SER A 278 -20.74 -11.11 5.03
C SER A 278 -20.12 -9.93 4.27
N TRP A 279 -18.92 -10.12 3.73
CA TRP A 279 -18.15 -9.06 3.08
C TRP A 279 -18.92 -8.32 1.97
N LEU A 280 -19.70 -9.04 1.15
CA LEU A 280 -20.53 -8.44 0.11
C LEU A 280 -21.58 -7.47 0.65
N GLN A 281 -22.14 -7.78 1.82
CA GLN A 281 -23.18 -6.96 2.41
C GLN A 281 -22.58 -5.75 3.12
N VAL A 282 -21.44 -5.91 3.80
CA VAL A 282 -20.70 -4.79 4.40
C VAL A 282 -20.32 -3.77 3.32
N TYR A 283 -19.78 -4.23 2.19
CA TYR A 283 -19.50 -3.36 1.05
C TYR A 283 -20.75 -2.68 0.47
N ALA A 284 -21.90 -3.37 0.43
CA ALA A 284 -23.14 -2.77 -0.04
C ALA A 284 -23.58 -1.59 0.84
N TRP A 285 -23.36 -1.66 2.16
CA TRP A 285 -23.68 -0.58 3.10
C TRP A 285 -22.71 0.61 3.03
N GLU A 286 -21.51 0.42 2.50
CA GLU A 286 -20.49 1.48 2.32
C GLU A 286 -20.56 2.13 0.92
N PHE A 287 -21.33 1.56 0.00
CA PHE A 287 -21.42 1.98 -1.40
C PHE A 287 -21.91 3.43 -1.58
N SER A 288 -22.82 3.93 -0.73
CA SER A 288 -23.31 5.32 -0.84
C SER A 288 -22.22 6.36 -0.57
N LEU A 289 -21.41 6.13 0.47
CA LEU A 289 -20.26 6.97 0.80
C LEU A 289 -19.22 6.91 -0.32
N ALA A 290 -19.10 5.76 -0.98
CA ALA A 290 -18.17 5.59 -2.09
C ALA A 290 -18.42 6.49 -3.29
N PHE A 291 -19.67 6.60 -3.72
CA PHE A 291 -20.01 7.53 -4.80
C PHE A 291 -19.85 8.98 -4.39
N LEU A 292 -20.10 9.31 -3.12
CA LEU A 292 -19.92 10.68 -2.63
C LEU A 292 -18.45 11.09 -2.75
N VAL A 293 -17.55 10.23 -2.29
CA VAL A 293 -16.10 10.47 -2.36
C VAL A 293 -15.63 10.56 -3.81
N LEU A 294 -16.11 9.66 -4.67
CA LEU A 294 -15.77 9.68 -6.10
C LEU A 294 -16.27 10.97 -6.77
N ALA A 295 -17.45 11.47 -6.40
CA ALA A 295 -17.97 12.74 -6.89
C ALA A 295 -17.10 13.94 -6.47
N VAL A 296 -16.65 13.97 -5.21
CA VAL A 296 -15.72 15.01 -4.72
C VAL A 296 -14.38 14.95 -5.46
N LEU A 297 -13.84 13.75 -5.69
CA LEU A 297 -12.59 13.60 -6.45
C LEU A 297 -12.73 14.09 -7.89
N CYS A 298 -13.82 13.73 -8.58
CA CYS A 298 -14.10 14.24 -9.92
C CYS A 298 -14.23 15.78 -9.94
N MET A 299 -14.81 16.38 -8.89
CA MET A 299 -14.91 17.83 -8.75
C MET A 299 -13.53 18.48 -8.60
N VAL A 300 -12.71 17.99 -7.67
CA VAL A 300 -11.37 18.54 -7.39
C VAL A 300 -10.50 18.45 -8.63
N VAL A 301 -10.43 17.27 -9.26
CA VAL A 301 -9.63 17.05 -10.48
C VAL A 301 -10.12 17.94 -11.62
N GLY A 302 -11.43 18.06 -11.82
CA GLY A 302 -12.01 18.93 -12.84
C GLY A 302 -11.65 20.41 -12.63
N LEU A 303 -11.66 20.88 -11.38
CA LEU A 303 -11.25 22.24 -11.02
C LEU A 303 -9.74 22.45 -11.22
N THR A 304 -8.90 21.50 -10.84
CA THR A 304 -7.45 21.60 -11.05
C THR A 304 -7.09 21.70 -12.53
N ILE A 305 -7.72 20.90 -13.39
CA ILE A 305 -7.52 20.95 -14.85
C ILE A 305 -8.00 22.29 -15.42
N LEU A 306 -9.12 22.83 -14.92
CA LEU A 306 -9.63 24.13 -15.34
C LEU A 306 -8.66 25.27 -14.97
N ILE A 307 -8.17 25.28 -13.73
CA ILE A 307 -7.21 26.29 -13.26
C ILE A 307 -5.95 26.22 -14.11
N TRP A 308 -5.42 25.02 -14.33
CA TRP A 308 -4.25 24.80 -15.17
C TRP A 308 -4.43 25.33 -16.59
N ALA A 309 -5.55 24.99 -17.24
CA ALA A 309 -5.88 25.46 -18.58
C ALA A 309 -6.06 26.99 -18.66
N GLY A 310 -6.47 27.63 -17.55
CA GLY A 310 -6.56 29.08 -17.42
C GLY A 310 -5.20 29.76 -17.18
N THR A 311 -4.25 29.09 -16.51
CA THR A 311 -2.93 29.65 -16.17
C THR A 311 -1.88 29.45 -17.25
N GLU A 312 -1.97 28.37 -18.03
CA GLU A 312 -0.98 28.05 -19.07
C GLU A 312 -1.06 29.01 -20.26
N TYR A 313 -2.23 29.62 -20.50
CA TYR A 313 -2.46 30.54 -21.61
C TYR A 313 -3.44 31.64 -21.20
N GLY A 314 -2.95 32.84 -20.90
CA GLY A 314 -3.76 34.04 -20.61
C GLY A 314 -3.73 35.06 -21.75
N PRO A 315 -4.74 35.95 -21.87
CA PRO A 315 -4.86 36.93 -22.95
C PRO A 315 -3.77 38.02 -22.96
N GLN A 316 -2.99 38.14 -21.88
CA GLN A 316 -1.90 39.11 -21.74
C GLN A 316 -0.53 38.45 -21.53
N LYS A 317 -0.32 37.19 -21.95
CA LYS A 317 1.00 36.55 -21.87
C LYS A 317 1.70 36.62 -23.23
N PRO A 318 2.56 37.63 -23.49
CA PRO A 318 3.43 37.61 -24.67
C PRO A 318 4.32 36.36 -24.60
N LYS A 319 4.78 35.85 -25.75
CA LYS A 319 5.56 34.59 -25.86
C LYS A 319 6.89 34.61 -25.09
N ASP A 320 7.25 35.78 -24.57
CA ASP A 320 8.47 36.23 -23.94
C ASP A 320 8.27 36.59 -22.45
N ALA A 321 7.06 36.48 -21.90
CA ALA A 321 6.80 36.72 -20.47
C ALA A 321 7.13 35.51 -19.59
N SER A 322 7.83 35.79 -18.48
CA SER A 322 8.19 34.84 -17.43
C SER A 322 6.99 34.04 -16.93
N TRP A 323 7.21 32.78 -16.57
CA TRP A 323 6.13 31.89 -16.14
C TRP A 323 5.38 32.37 -14.88
N TRP A 324 6.04 33.17 -14.03
CA TRP A 324 5.56 33.69 -12.74
C TRP A 324 4.79 35.02 -12.85
N ASP A 325 3.45 34.99 -12.72
CA ASP A 325 2.54 36.16 -12.75
C ASP A 325 1.48 36.10 -11.62
N GLY A 326 0.71 37.18 -11.43
CA GLY A 326 -0.38 37.23 -10.42
C GLY A 326 -1.41 36.10 -10.55
N ASN A 327 -1.65 35.58 -11.75
CA ASN A 327 -2.52 34.42 -12.00
C ASN A 327 -1.85 33.07 -11.67
N SER A 328 -0.52 32.96 -11.73
CA SER A 328 0.18 31.73 -11.33
C SER A 328 0.22 31.54 -9.81
N LYS A 329 -0.07 32.59 -9.03
CA LYS A 329 -0.26 32.49 -7.57
C LYS A 329 -1.48 31.64 -7.20
N ALA A 330 -2.53 31.62 -8.03
CA ALA A 330 -3.71 30.78 -7.79
C ALA A 330 -3.45 29.29 -8.08
N SER A 331 -2.63 28.99 -9.10
CA SER A 331 -2.11 27.64 -9.33
C SER A 331 -1.16 27.22 -8.23
N ASP A 332 -0.33 28.12 -7.70
CA ASP A 332 0.54 27.84 -6.55
C ASP A 332 -0.23 27.64 -5.26
N VAL A 333 -1.34 28.34 -5.00
CA VAL A 333 -2.19 28.05 -3.82
C VAL A 333 -2.84 26.67 -3.96
N SER A 334 -3.21 26.26 -5.18
CA SER A 334 -3.73 24.91 -5.46
C SER A 334 -2.64 23.84 -5.34
N CYS A 335 -1.43 24.14 -5.84
CA CYS A 335 -0.24 23.30 -5.72
C CYS A 335 0.26 23.24 -4.27
N ALA A 336 0.11 24.33 -3.50
CA ALA A 336 0.42 24.45 -2.08
C ALA A 336 -0.64 23.78 -1.21
N PHE A 337 -1.91 23.71 -1.61
CA PHE A 337 -2.91 22.84 -0.96
C PHE A 337 -2.58 21.37 -1.20
N LEU A 338 -2.14 21.03 -2.42
CA LEU A 338 -1.62 19.69 -2.75
C LEU A 338 -0.28 19.39 -2.04
N GLN A 339 0.59 20.38 -1.81
CA GLN A 339 1.85 20.26 -1.05
C GLN A 339 1.64 20.32 0.47
N SER A 340 0.62 21.03 0.96
CA SER A 340 0.23 21.08 2.38
C SER A 340 -0.35 19.74 2.82
N ALA A 341 -1.14 19.10 1.96
CA ALA A 341 -1.52 17.70 2.12
C ALA A 341 -0.28 16.78 2.16
N ASN A 342 0.80 17.16 1.47
CA ASN A 342 2.12 16.53 1.45
C ASN A 342 3.07 16.96 2.59
N SER A 343 2.66 17.91 3.46
CA SER A 343 3.47 18.45 4.56
C SER A 343 2.94 18.00 5.93
N THR A 344 1.65 17.69 6.02
CA THR A 344 1.08 16.95 7.16
C THR A 344 1.60 15.51 7.29
N THR A 345 2.41 15.05 6.33
CA THR A 345 3.07 13.73 6.34
C THR A 345 4.44 13.72 7.06
N SER A 346 4.82 14.78 7.77
CA SER A 346 6.11 14.82 8.52
C SER A 346 5.99 14.79 10.04
N LEU A 347 4.82 14.48 10.61
CA LEU A 347 4.68 14.26 12.04
C LEU A 347 4.17 12.84 12.31
N ASP A 348 5.15 11.98 12.58
CA ASP A 348 5.14 10.77 13.42
C ASP A 348 3.86 9.89 13.39
N GLY A 349 3.96 8.72 12.74
CA GLY A 349 2.90 7.70 12.79
C GLY A 349 2.87 6.78 11.56
N SER A 350 3.41 5.57 11.73
CA SER A 350 3.78 4.57 10.73
C SER A 350 2.65 3.88 9.94
N ASP A 351 1.42 4.41 9.88
CA ASP A 351 0.30 3.76 9.17
C ASP A 351 -0.40 4.64 8.12
N VAL A 352 0.02 5.91 7.95
CA VAL A 352 -0.59 6.86 7.00
C VAL A 352 0.08 6.84 5.61
N TYR A 353 1.17 6.10 5.47
CA TYR A 353 2.11 6.20 4.34
C TYR A 353 1.61 5.70 2.97
N ASN A 354 0.47 5.02 2.88
CA ASN A 354 0.02 4.43 1.62
C ASN A 354 -1.19 5.12 0.95
N HIS A 355 -1.92 5.99 1.66
CA HIS A 355 -3.21 6.51 1.15
C HIS A 355 -3.12 7.85 0.41
N LEU A 356 -2.13 8.71 0.68
CA LEU A 356 -1.93 9.97 -0.07
C LEU A 356 -1.02 9.83 -1.31
N GLY A 357 -0.08 8.89 -1.31
CA GLY A 357 0.85 8.69 -2.43
C GLY A 357 0.18 8.26 -3.74
N LEU A 358 -1.02 7.68 -3.66
CA LEU A 358 -1.75 7.17 -4.82
C LEU A 358 -2.46 8.27 -5.63
N CYS A 359 -2.93 9.34 -4.97
CA CYS A 359 -3.49 10.52 -5.65
C CYS A 359 -2.41 11.25 -6.47
N ILE A 360 -1.18 11.29 -5.95
CA ILE A 360 -0.02 11.89 -6.63
C ILE A 360 0.44 11.02 -7.81
N ALA A 361 0.34 9.69 -7.71
CA ALA A 361 0.74 8.77 -8.78
C ALA A 361 -0.21 8.73 -10.00
N ILE A 362 -1.44 9.25 -9.87
CA ILE A 362 -2.37 9.44 -11.01
C ILE A 362 -2.13 10.79 -11.68
N LEU A 363 -1.72 11.81 -10.91
CA LEU A 363 -1.37 13.14 -11.42
C LEU A 363 0.01 13.14 -12.13
N SER A 364 0.98 12.39 -11.60
CA SER A 364 2.37 12.37 -12.09
C SER A 364 2.54 12.04 -13.60
N PRO A 365 1.95 10.99 -14.19
CA PRO A 365 2.18 10.69 -15.61
C PRO A 365 1.46 11.66 -16.57
N ILE A 366 0.42 12.38 -16.11
CA ILE A 366 -0.28 13.40 -16.91
C ILE A 366 0.51 14.71 -16.90
N THR A 367 1.07 15.10 -15.76
CA THR A 367 1.91 16.30 -15.63
C THR A 367 3.30 16.11 -16.25
N ILE A 368 3.92 14.92 -16.12
CA ILE A 368 5.26 14.68 -16.68
C ILE A 368 5.23 14.56 -18.21
N ARG A 369 4.19 13.96 -18.81
CA ARG A 369 4.07 13.90 -20.28
C ARG A 369 3.82 15.26 -20.94
N SER A 370 3.26 16.25 -20.24
CA SER A 370 3.09 17.61 -20.81
C SER A 370 4.35 18.47 -20.66
N ILE A 371 5.21 18.19 -19.68
CA ILE A 371 6.49 18.90 -19.47
C ILE A 371 7.50 18.62 -20.60
N GLN A 372 7.48 17.43 -21.22
CA GLN A 372 8.51 17.01 -22.18
C GLN A 372 8.29 17.45 -23.64
N ALA A 373 7.15 18.06 -23.99
CA ALA A 373 6.80 18.28 -25.41
C ALA A 373 7.30 19.61 -26.03
N PRO A 374 7.52 20.73 -25.31
CA PRO A 374 8.13 21.92 -25.93
C PRO A 374 9.51 22.32 -25.35
N ALA A 375 9.92 21.79 -24.19
CA ALA A 375 11.12 22.23 -23.49
C ALA A 375 12.44 21.73 -24.10
N TYR A 376 12.43 20.62 -24.86
CA TYR A 376 13.66 20.07 -25.45
C TYR A 376 14.01 20.70 -26.81
N GLN A 377 13.00 21.10 -27.60
CA GLN A 377 13.25 21.69 -28.94
C GLN A 377 13.75 23.14 -28.88
N THR A 378 13.36 23.90 -27.86
CA THR A 378 13.82 25.30 -27.69
C THR A 378 15.23 25.39 -27.13
N LEU A 379 15.67 24.40 -26.33
CA LEU A 379 17.02 24.38 -25.75
C LEU A 379 18.09 23.93 -26.76
N VAL A 380 17.76 23.05 -27.71
CA VAL A 380 18.67 22.61 -28.77
C VAL A 380 18.82 23.67 -29.87
N ALA A 381 17.76 24.43 -30.18
CA ALA A 381 17.82 25.52 -31.17
C ALA A 381 18.65 26.72 -30.69
N GLY A 382 18.71 26.98 -29.37
CA GLY A 382 19.54 28.04 -28.79
C GLY A 382 21.04 27.71 -28.71
N LEU A 383 21.41 26.43 -28.72
CA LEU A 383 22.80 25.96 -28.63
C LEU A 383 23.47 25.75 -30.00
N GLN A 384 22.73 25.91 -31.11
CA GLN A 384 23.28 25.91 -32.48
C GLN A 384 23.44 27.32 -33.07
N ALA A 385 23.09 28.37 -32.31
CA ALA A 385 23.20 29.77 -32.70
C ALA A 385 24.27 30.55 -31.89
N LEU A 386 25.10 29.82 -31.15
CA LEU A 386 26.39 30.23 -30.58
C LEU A 386 27.46 29.29 -31.15
#